data_AF-A0A1S7SL01-F1
#
_entry.id   AF-A0A1S7SL01-F1
#
_cell.length_a   1.000
_cell.length_b   1.000
_cell.length_c   1.000
_cell.angle_alpha   90.00
_cell.angle_beta   90.00
_cell.angle_gamma   90.00
#
_symmetry.space_group_name_H-M   'P 1'
#
loop_
_entity.id
_entity.type
_entity.pdbx_description
1 polymer ?
#
loop_
_entity_poly.entity_id
_entity_poly.type
_entity_poly.pdbx_seq_one_letter_code
_entity_poly.pdbx_strand_id
1 'polypeptide(L)'
;MTAAHPKGVSDVICDLRDRIASMEGAAAKRVGTLAFGVPEIDAALPGGGLAYGALHEFAGGGSGTVDGAAAALFVAGIAARTRGPVIWCLTRPDLFFPALAQVGLHPDRVIFVESDREEDVLANMEEGLSFGGLGAVVGELVRLPMVSSRRLQLAAERTGTMALAVRRWRRQTEANDFGQPTASTTRWRVSVMPSEELPVPGVGRPQWFLELMRVKAGECAEFLVRACDDKGRIHLSSGSADRSNTARRSVYSA
;
A
#
# COMPACT_ATOMS: atom_id res chain seq x y z
N MET A 1 29.99 12.30 -40.65
CA MET A 1 30.00 13.39 -39.65
C MET A 1 28.56 13.57 -39.17
N THR A 2 28.13 12.81 -38.15
CA THR A 2 26.75 12.84 -37.65
C THR A 2 26.63 13.87 -36.53
N ALA A 3 25.86 14.93 -36.79
CA ALA A 3 25.62 16.02 -35.85
C ALA A 3 24.79 15.53 -34.64
N ALA A 4 25.30 15.79 -33.44
CA ALA A 4 24.57 15.55 -32.20
C ALA A 4 23.44 16.57 -32.07
N HIS A 5 22.19 16.07 -32.00
CA HIS A 5 21.02 16.90 -31.68
C HIS A 5 21.13 17.43 -30.24
N PRO A 6 20.88 18.73 -29.98
CA PRO A 6 20.85 19.27 -28.63
C PRO A 6 19.65 18.68 -27.86
N LYS A 7 19.92 17.99 -26.75
CA LYS A 7 18.89 17.46 -25.85
C LYS A 7 18.01 18.59 -25.32
N GLY A 8 16.69 18.42 -25.34
CA GLY A 8 15.76 19.41 -24.82
C GLY A 8 15.88 19.57 -23.30
N VAL A 9 15.48 20.71 -22.74
CA VAL A 9 15.51 20.98 -21.28
C VAL A 9 14.80 19.87 -20.48
N SER A 10 13.72 19.31 -21.03
CA SER A 10 13.01 18.16 -20.45
C SER A 10 13.85 16.88 -20.40
N ASP A 11 14.62 16.59 -21.45
CA ASP A 11 15.48 15.41 -21.52
C ASP A 11 16.65 15.53 -20.53
N VAL A 12 17.16 16.76 -20.35
CA VAL A 12 18.22 17.06 -19.38
C VAL A 12 17.70 16.91 -17.95
N ILE A 13 16.47 17.34 -17.67
CA ILE A 13 15.84 17.16 -16.35
C ILE A 13 15.59 15.68 -16.06
N CYS A 14 15.16 14.89 -17.06
CA CYS A 14 14.96 13.45 -16.91
C CYS A 14 16.29 12.73 -16.62
N ASP A 15 17.34 13.03 -17.39
CA ASP A 15 18.71 12.50 -17.22
C ASP A 15 19.29 12.83 -15.82
N LEU A 16 19.04 14.06 -15.34
CA LEU A 16 19.47 14.49 -14.00
C LEU A 16 18.70 13.79 -12.88
N ARG A 17 17.39 13.58 -13.05
CA ARG A 17 16.57 12.81 -12.09
C ARG A 17 17.02 11.34 -12.03
N ASP A 18 17.30 10.74 -13.18
CA ASP A 18 17.81 9.37 -13.26
C ASP A 18 19.20 9.23 -12.60
N ARG A 19 20.08 10.22 -12.80
CA ARG A 19 21.39 10.28 -12.14
C ARG A 19 21.29 10.45 -10.63
N ILE A 20 20.45 11.37 -10.15
CA ILE A 20 20.21 11.53 -8.70
C ILE A 20 19.62 10.25 -8.12
N ALA A 21 18.65 9.62 -8.78
CA ALA A 21 18.09 8.34 -8.36
C ALA A 21 19.16 7.23 -8.30
N SER A 22 20.11 7.21 -9.24
CA SER A 22 21.24 6.26 -9.22
C SER A 22 22.24 6.53 -8.08
N MET A 23 22.42 7.80 -7.70
CA MET A 23 23.36 8.22 -6.66
C MET A 23 22.78 8.07 -5.25
N GLU A 24 21.48 8.32 -5.08
CA GLU A 24 20.75 8.08 -3.84
C GLU A 24 20.52 6.58 -3.57
N GLY A 25 20.66 5.74 -4.60
CA GLY A 25 20.33 4.30 -4.56
C GLY A 25 21.46 3.36 -4.97
N ALA A 26 22.73 3.76 -4.85
CA ALA A 26 23.90 2.97 -5.25
C ALA A 26 24.15 1.75 -4.33
N ALA A 27 23.20 0.80 -4.31
CA ALA A 27 23.34 -0.64 -4.00
C ALA A 27 21.98 -1.37 -3.90
N ALA A 28 20.83 -0.73 -4.10
CA ALA A 28 19.56 -1.46 -4.14
C ALA A 28 19.36 -2.00 -5.57
N LYS A 29 19.66 -3.29 -5.76
CA LYS A 29 19.21 -4.05 -6.94
C LYS A 29 17.73 -3.70 -7.13
N ARG A 30 17.30 -3.13 -8.27
CA ARG A 30 15.87 -2.84 -8.52
C ARG A 30 15.11 -4.17 -8.52
N VAL A 31 14.71 -4.62 -7.34
CA VAL A 31 13.72 -5.66 -7.16
C VAL A 31 12.46 -5.01 -7.69
N GLY A 32 11.83 -5.60 -8.72
CA GLY A 32 10.88 -4.91 -9.60
C GLY A 32 9.65 -4.30 -8.90
N THR A 33 8.59 -4.07 -9.65
CA THR A 33 7.33 -3.58 -9.09
C THR A 33 6.24 -4.65 -9.18
N LEU A 34 5.32 -4.62 -8.22
CA LEU A 34 4.05 -5.31 -8.27
C LEU A 34 2.99 -4.31 -8.77
N ALA A 35 2.74 -4.31 -10.07
CA ALA A 35 1.65 -3.56 -10.67
C ALA A 35 0.30 -3.96 -10.04
N PHE A 36 -0.69 -3.09 -9.98
CA PHE A 36 -2.07 -3.40 -9.64
C PHE A 36 -2.82 -4.07 -10.81
N GLY A 37 -2.35 -3.87 -12.05
CA GLY A 37 -3.06 -4.32 -13.25
C GLY A 37 -4.25 -3.41 -13.60
N VAL A 38 -4.20 -2.18 -13.10
CA VAL A 38 -5.16 -1.10 -13.34
C VAL A 38 -4.34 0.07 -13.87
N PRO A 39 -4.37 0.35 -15.19
CA PRO A 39 -3.46 1.31 -15.82
C PRO A 39 -3.41 2.68 -15.13
N GLU A 40 -4.54 3.15 -14.63
CA GLU A 40 -4.69 4.44 -13.97
C GLU A 40 -3.94 4.49 -12.62
N ILE A 41 -3.98 3.39 -11.87
CA ILE A 41 -3.27 3.27 -10.58
C ILE A 41 -1.78 3.05 -10.85
N ASP A 42 -1.45 2.19 -11.82
CA ASP A 42 -0.07 1.86 -12.16
C ASP A 42 0.68 3.08 -12.71
N ALA A 43 0.01 3.94 -13.49
CA ALA A 43 0.59 5.19 -13.98
C ALA A 43 0.89 6.21 -12.87
N ALA A 44 0.13 6.19 -11.77
CA ALA A 44 0.37 7.08 -10.62
C ALA A 44 1.57 6.63 -9.76
N LEU A 45 2.04 5.40 -9.95
CA LEU A 45 3.14 4.81 -9.18
C LEU A 45 4.44 4.80 -9.99
N PRO A 46 5.53 5.37 -9.46
CA PRO A 46 6.83 5.28 -10.10
C PRO A 46 7.24 3.83 -10.34
N GLY A 47 7.54 3.50 -11.59
CA GLY A 47 7.86 2.12 -12.00
C GLY A 47 6.65 1.21 -12.21
N GLY A 48 5.42 1.74 -12.20
CA GLY A 48 4.23 1.00 -12.63
C GLY A 48 3.61 0.08 -11.56
N GLY A 49 3.88 0.30 -10.27
CA GLY A 49 3.35 -0.53 -9.19
C GLY A 49 4.02 -0.31 -7.84
N LEU A 50 3.70 -1.15 -6.86
CA LEU A 50 4.35 -1.15 -5.55
C LEU A 50 5.76 -1.74 -5.68
N ALA A 51 6.78 -1.01 -5.24
CA ALA A 51 8.16 -1.47 -5.31
C ALA A 51 8.42 -2.64 -4.34
N TYR A 52 9.07 -3.69 -4.84
CA TYR A 52 9.70 -4.66 -3.95
C TYR A 52 10.88 -4.02 -3.23
N GLY A 53 11.21 -4.52 -2.04
CA GLY A 53 12.25 -3.92 -1.19
C GLY A 53 11.90 -2.52 -0.68
N ALA A 54 10.61 -2.21 -0.54
CA ALA A 54 10.13 -0.95 -0.02
C ALA A 54 9.03 -1.14 1.02
N LEU A 55 8.88 -0.13 1.86
CA LEU A 55 7.81 0.01 2.85
C LEU A 55 6.62 0.76 2.25
N HIS A 56 5.46 0.14 2.34
CA HIS A 56 4.18 0.69 1.93
C HIS A 56 3.22 0.70 3.12
N GLU A 57 2.61 1.86 3.39
CA GLU A 57 1.67 2.06 4.49
C GLU A 57 0.23 2.10 4.00
N PHE A 58 -0.67 1.49 4.76
CA PHE A 58 -2.10 1.41 4.45
C PHE A 58 -2.91 1.68 5.72
N ALA A 59 -3.93 2.52 5.64
CA ALA A 59 -4.84 2.81 6.74
C ALA A 59 -6.28 2.79 6.28
N GLY A 60 -7.21 2.46 7.17
CA GLY A 60 -8.64 2.64 6.90
C GLY A 60 -9.06 4.10 7.05
N GLY A 61 -9.98 4.56 6.22
CA GLY A 61 -10.63 5.87 6.36
C GLY A 61 -11.95 5.82 7.15
N GLY A 62 -12.33 6.94 7.78
CA GLY A 62 -13.60 7.07 8.49
C GLY A 62 -13.72 6.14 9.70
N SER A 63 -14.77 5.32 9.74
CA SER A 63 -14.92 4.26 10.76
C SER A 63 -13.86 3.17 10.63
N GLY A 64 -13.41 2.90 9.39
CA GLY A 64 -12.38 1.91 9.07
C GLY A 64 -11.01 2.20 9.67
N THR A 65 -10.80 3.41 10.21
CA THR A 65 -9.59 3.79 10.92
C THR A 65 -9.36 2.94 12.18
N VAL A 66 -10.43 2.51 12.87
CA VAL A 66 -10.30 1.71 14.11
C VAL A 66 -10.29 0.21 13.82
N ASP A 67 -11.21 -0.27 12.97
CA ASP A 67 -11.28 -1.69 12.64
C ASP A 67 -10.15 -2.13 11.69
N GLY A 68 -9.68 -1.26 10.79
CA GLY A 68 -8.62 -1.55 9.84
C GLY A 68 -8.96 -2.60 8.78
N ALA A 69 -10.21 -3.08 8.71
CA ALA A 69 -10.58 -4.28 7.96
C ALA A 69 -10.37 -4.11 6.45
N ALA A 70 -10.78 -2.98 5.88
CA ALA A 70 -10.58 -2.70 4.45
C ALA A 70 -9.10 -2.57 4.08
N ALA A 71 -8.30 -1.94 4.94
CA ALA A 71 -6.85 -1.80 4.72
C ALA A 71 -6.13 -3.15 4.84
N ALA A 72 -6.47 -3.95 5.84
CA ALA A 72 -5.94 -5.31 6.01
C ALA A 72 -6.32 -6.20 4.82
N LEU A 73 -7.57 -6.17 4.37
CA LEU A 73 -8.03 -6.97 3.22
C LEU A 73 -7.36 -6.53 1.91
N PHE A 74 -7.13 -5.23 1.73
CA PHE A 74 -6.38 -4.71 0.59
C PHE A 74 -4.91 -5.15 0.61
N VAL A 75 -4.25 -5.07 1.77
CA VAL A 75 -2.89 -5.56 1.98
C VAL A 75 -2.79 -7.07 1.74
N ALA A 76 -3.80 -7.84 2.16
CA ALA A 76 -3.85 -9.27 1.90
C ALA A 76 -3.98 -9.58 0.41
N GLY A 77 -4.80 -8.83 -0.34
CA GLY A 77 -4.88 -8.94 -1.80
C GLY A 77 -3.56 -8.60 -2.49
N ILE A 78 -2.82 -7.60 -1.99
CA ILE A 78 -1.46 -7.29 -2.46
C ILE A 78 -0.52 -8.47 -2.17
N ALA A 79 -0.50 -8.96 -0.92
CA ALA A 79 0.36 -10.06 -0.49
C ALA A 79 0.06 -11.36 -1.25
N ALA A 80 -1.20 -11.64 -1.57
CA ALA A 80 -1.63 -12.78 -2.38
C ALA A 80 -0.94 -12.82 -3.74
N ARG A 81 -0.65 -11.65 -4.31
CA ARG A 81 -0.05 -11.49 -5.65
C ARG A 81 1.49 -11.51 -5.63
N THR A 82 2.10 -11.43 -4.45
CA THR A 82 3.53 -11.69 -4.29
C THR A 82 3.84 -13.18 -4.44
N ARG A 83 5.12 -13.55 -4.56
CA ARG A 83 5.57 -14.95 -4.58
C ARG A 83 6.31 -15.29 -3.30
N GLY A 84 6.06 -16.47 -2.74
CA GLY A 84 6.71 -16.96 -1.52
C GLY A 84 5.86 -16.78 -0.25
N PRO A 85 6.37 -17.18 0.92
CA PRO A 85 5.66 -17.05 2.18
C PRO A 85 5.45 -15.58 2.58
N VAL A 86 4.44 -15.34 3.41
CA VAL A 86 4.07 -14.04 3.97
C VAL A 86 4.08 -14.18 5.48
N ILE A 87 4.81 -13.29 6.15
CA ILE A 87 4.74 -13.16 7.60
C ILE A 87 3.71 -12.08 7.92
N TRP A 88 2.82 -12.33 8.86
CA TRP A 88 1.85 -11.37 9.36
C TRP A 88 2.05 -11.17 10.86
N CYS A 89 2.65 -10.06 11.24
CA CYS A 89 2.92 -9.69 12.63
C CYS A 89 1.75 -8.89 13.20
N LEU A 90 1.21 -9.28 14.35
CA LEU A 90 0.04 -8.64 14.95
C LEU A 90 0.08 -8.65 16.48
N THR A 91 -0.63 -7.69 17.09
CA THR A 91 -0.84 -7.68 18.55
C THR A 91 -2.20 -8.21 19.00
N ARG A 92 -3.12 -8.45 18.05
CA ARG A 92 -4.50 -8.85 18.34
C ARG A 92 -4.94 -9.92 17.37
N PRO A 93 -5.23 -11.14 17.82
CA PRO A 93 -5.69 -12.22 16.94
C PRO A 93 -7.20 -12.07 16.62
N ASP A 94 -7.61 -10.88 16.18
CA ASP A 94 -8.99 -10.55 15.77
C ASP A 94 -9.15 -10.43 14.24
N LEU A 95 -8.09 -10.78 13.50
CA LEU A 95 -8.12 -10.86 12.06
C LEU A 95 -8.96 -12.07 11.61
N PHE A 96 -9.98 -11.83 10.80
CA PHE A 96 -10.80 -12.90 10.25
C PHE A 96 -10.06 -13.60 9.09
N PHE A 97 -9.27 -14.62 9.42
CA PHE A 97 -8.41 -15.33 8.46
C PHE A 97 -9.10 -15.83 7.17
N PRO A 98 -10.35 -16.32 7.20
CA PRO A 98 -11.03 -16.73 5.97
C PRO A 98 -11.17 -15.60 4.94
N ALA A 99 -11.24 -14.33 5.36
CA ALA A 99 -11.26 -13.20 4.43
C ALA A 99 -9.95 -13.04 3.66
N LEU A 100 -8.80 -13.41 4.25
CA LEU A 100 -7.52 -13.38 3.53
C LEU A 100 -7.50 -14.41 2.40
N ALA A 101 -8.00 -15.62 2.69
CA ALA A 101 -8.13 -16.68 1.69
C ALA A 101 -9.11 -16.29 0.58
N GLN A 102 -10.21 -15.59 0.91
CA GLN A 102 -11.18 -15.07 -0.06
C GLN A 102 -10.58 -14.07 -1.05
N VAL A 103 -9.48 -13.40 -0.70
CA VAL A 103 -8.75 -12.51 -1.62
C VAL A 103 -7.50 -13.16 -2.23
N GLY A 104 -7.42 -14.49 -2.17
CA GLY A 104 -6.36 -15.27 -2.80
C GLY A 104 -5.09 -15.45 -1.97
N LEU A 105 -5.04 -14.94 -0.73
CA LEU A 105 -3.91 -15.19 0.16
C LEU A 105 -4.10 -16.57 0.83
N HIS A 106 -3.56 -17.60 0.19
CA HIS A 106 -3.71 -18.98 0.64
C HIS A 106 -3.15 -19.20 2.06
N PRO A 107 -3.86 -19.93 2.96
CA PRO A 107 -3.42 -20.15 4.33
C PRO A 107 -2.00 -20.73 4.46
N ASP A 108 -1.63 -21.69 3.60
CA ASP A 108 -0.28 -22.29 3.60
C ASP A 108 0.85 -21.31 3.24
N ARG A 109 0.52 -20.10 2.78
CA ARG A 109 1.49 -19.04 2.52
C ARG A 109 1.66 -18.09 3.70
N VAL A 110 0.81 -18.15 4.73
CA VAL A 110 0.81 -17.15 5.80
C VAL A 110 1.31 -17.75 7.10
N ILE A 111 2.29 -17.08 7.70
CA ILE A 111 2.78 -17.36 9.04
C ILE A 111 2.38 -16.18 9.92
N PHE A 112 1.50 -16.43 10.90
CA PHE A 112 1.12 -15.43 11.87
C PHE A 112 2.13 -15.38 13.01
N VAL A 113 2.57 -14.17 13.36
CA VAL A 113 3.47 -13.91 14.48
C VAL A 113 2.75 -12.98 15.44
N GLU A 114 2.25 -13.58 16.52
CA GLU A 114 1.53 -12.86 17.57
C GLU A 114 2.52 -12.28 18.58
N SER A 115 2.24 -11.07 19.04
CA SER A 115 3.11 -10.34 19.95
C SER A 115 2.29 -9.54 20.97
N ASP A 116 2.73 -9.49 22.21
CA ASP A 116 2.00 -8.75 23.26
C ASP A 116 2.15 -7.23 23.10
N ARG A 117 3.27 -6.78 22.50
CA ARG A 117 3.64 -5.37 22.37
C ARG A 117 3.89 -4.97 20.93
N GLU A 118 3.59 -3.71 20.64
CA GLU A 118 3.84 -3.11 19.32
C GLU A 118 5.34 -3.07 18.96
N GLU A 119 6.20 -2.90 19.96
CA GLU A 119 7.66 -2.92 19.75
C GLU A 119 8.14 -4.29 19.23
N ASP A 120 7.51 -5.38 19.71
CA ASP A 120 7.83 -6.74 19.28
C ASP A 120 7.31 -7.01 17.87
N VAL A 121 6.15 -6.46 17.49
CA VAL A 121 5.67 -6.49 16.08
C VAL A 121 6.71 -5.86 15.16
N LEU A 122 7.22 -4.67 15.50
CA LEU A 122 8.25 -3.99 14.70
C LEU A 122 9.55 -4.81 14.62
N ALA A 123 9.98 -5.41 15.73
CA ALA A 123 11.16 -6.27 15.77
C ALA A 123 10.99 -7.52 14.90
N ASN A 124 9.84 -8.19 15.00
CA ASN A 124 9.50 -9.36 14.20
C ASN A 124 9.39 -9.03 12.71
N MET A 125 8.84 -7.86 12.37
CA MET A 125 8.85 -7.38 10.99
C MET A 125 10.28 -7.21 10.46
N GLU A 126 11.16 -6.57 11.25
CA GLU A 126 12.55 -6.34 10.84
C GLU A 126 13.33 -7.64 10.66
N GLU A 127 13.12 -8.63 11.53
CA GLU A 127 13.71 -9.96 11.41
C GLU A 127 13.21 -10.67 10.15
N GLY A 128 11.89 -10.68 9.92
CA GLY A 128 11.29 -11.26 8.71
C GLY A 128 11.83 -10.61 7.43
N LEU A 129 11.92 -9.27 7.41
CA LEU A 129 12.49 -8.53 6.27
C LEU A 129 13.98 -8.84 6.08
N SER A 130 14.71 -9.10 7.16
CA SER A 130 16.15 -9.40 7.14
C SER A 130 16.46 -10.82 6.67
N PHE A 131 15.56 -11.78 6.88
CA PHE A 131 15.70 -13.17 6.43
C PHE A 131 15.83 -13.27 4.90
N GLY A 132 14.99 -12.54 4.17
CA GLY A 132 14.91 -12.60 2.70
C GLY A 132 14.22 -13.85 2.16
N GLY A 133 13.75 -13.81 0.91
CA GLY A 133 13.02 -14.93 0.29
C GLY A 133 11.53 -15.02 0.66
N LEU A 134 11.01 -14.06 1.42
CA LEU A 134 9.58 -13.88 1.65
C LEU A 134 8.96 -13.04 0.52
N GLY A 135 7.67 -13.27 0.26
CA GLY A 135 6.91 -12.44 -0.67
C GLY A 135 6.57 -11.08 -0.07
N ALA A 136 6.18 -11.07 1.20
CA ALA A 136 5.92 -9.85 1.96
C ALA A 136 6.04 -10.09 3.48
N VAL A 137 6.24 -9.01 4.21
CA VAL A 137 6.10 -8.96 5.67
C VAL A 137 5.08 -7.89 6.00
N VAL A 138 4.00 -8.30 6.65
CA VAL A 138 2.89 -7.45 7.07
C VAL A 138 3.00 -7.19 8.57
N GLY A 139 2.75 -5.96 9.00
CA GLY A 139 2.60 -5.65 10.43
C GLY A 139 1.43 -4.72 10.70
N GLU A 140 0.63 -5.09 11.70
CA GLU A 140 -0.45 -4.25 12.24
C GLU A 140 0.09 -3.35 13.35
N LEU A 141 0.04 -2.04 13.12
CA LEU A 141 0.69 -1.04 13.95
C LEU A 141 -0.25 0.13 14.26
N VAL A 142 -0.32 0.54 15.53
CA VAL A 142 -0.93 1.80 15.97
C VAL A 142 0.01 2.96 15.69
N ARG A 143 1.33 2.83 15.96
CA ARG A 143 2.35 3.88 15.73
C ARG A 143 3.50 3.37 14.87
N LEU A 144 3.96 4.23 13.97
CA LEU A 144 5.10 3.94 13.10
C LEU A 144 6.05 5.14 13.11
N PRO A 145 6.90 5.27 14.13
CA PRO A 145 7.86 6.36 14.22
C PRO A 145 8.88 6.33 13.08
N MET A 146 9.43 7.51 12.73
CA MET A 146 10.40 7.65 11.63
C MET A 146 11.58 6.67 11.74
N VAL A 147 12.17 6.53 12.94
CA VAL A 147 13.31 5.62 13.17
C VAL A 147 12.95 4.17 12.84
N SER A 148 11.84 3.67 13.37
CA SER A 148 11.37 2.30 13.12
C SER A 148 11.02 2.11 11.64
N SER A 149 10.31 3.06 11.03
CA SER A 149 9.99 2.99 9.60
C SER A 149 11.23 2.97 8.71
N ARG A 150 12.29 3.70 9.08
CA ARG A 150 13.55 3.72 8.34
C ARG A 150 14.30 2.39 8.47
N ARG A 151 14.29 1.76 9.65
CA ARG A 151 14.84 0.41 9.85
C ARG A 151 14.13 -0.62 8.98
N LEU A 152 12.79 -0.62 8.96
CA LEU A 152 12.01 -1.49 8.09
C LEU A 152 12.30 -1.25 6.61
N GLN A 153 12.35 0.01 6.18
CA GLN A 153 12.70 0.38 4.79
C GLN A 153 14.09 -0.14 4.40
N LEU A 154 15.11 0.03 5.25
CA LEU A 154 16.47 -0.46 4.99
C LEU A 154 16.56 -1.99 4.96
N ALA A 155 15.83 -2.68 5.84
CA ALA A 155 15.75 -4.14 5.85
C ALA A 155 15.08 -4.67 4.57
N ALA A 156 13.98 -4.04 4.15
CA ALA A 156 13.29 -4.33 2.89
C ALA A 156 14.22 -4.10 1.69
N GLU A 157 14.88 -2.94 1.61
CA GLU A 157 15.81 -2.59 0.53
C GLU A 157 16.93 -3.62 0.37
N ARG A 158 17.46 -4.15 1.48
CA ARG A 158 18.56 -5.13 1.46
C ARG A 158 18.15 -6.48 0.88
N THR A 159 16.92 -6.95 1.13
CA THR A 159 16.48 -8.30 0.73
C THR A 159 15.55 -8.32 -0.48
N GLY A 160 14.95 -7.18 -0.83
CA GLY A 160 13.90 -7.12 -1.85
C GLY A 160 12.52 -7.52 -1.35
N THR A 161 12.38 -7.90 -0.07
CA THR A 161 11.09 -8.28 0.50
C THR A 161 10.18 -7.06 0.61
N MET A 162 8.90 -7.19 0.25
CA MET A 162 7.95 -6.08 0.37
C MET A 162 7.53 -5.91 1.85
N ALA A 163 7.67 -4.69 2.38
CA ALA A 163 7.21 -4.36 3.72
C ALA A 163 5.84 -3.67 3.65
N LEU A 164 4.84 -4.23 4.32
CA LEU A 164 3.45 -3.74 4.31
C LEU A 164 3.04 -3.39 5.74
N ALA A 165 2.84 -2.11 6.02
CA ALA A 165 2.39 -1.64 7.33
C ALA A 165 0.89 -1.31 7.28
N VAL A 166 0.08 -2.07 8.02
CA VAL A 166 -1.33 -1.78 8.24
C VAL A 166 -1.46 -0.91 9.48
N ARG A 167 -1.88 0.33 9.31
CA ARG A 167 -2.08 1.32 10.37
C ARG A 167 -3.48 1.16 10.93
N ARG A 168 -3.57 0.75 12.20
CA ARG A 168 -4.82 0.44 12.88
C ARG A 168 -4.80 1.02 14.28
N TRP A 169 -5.71 1.94 14.57
CA TRP A 169 -5.73 2.66 15.85
C TRP A 169 -6.75 2.07 16.80
N ARG A 170 -6.58 2.33 18.11
CA ARG A 170 -7.58 1.92 19.12
C ARG A 170 -8.73 2.91 19.16
N ARG A 171 -8.44 4.18 18.90
CA ARG A 171 -9.40 5.28 18.89
C ARG A 171 -9.14 6.17 17.69
N GLN A 172 -10.21 6.72 17.12
CA GLN A 172 -10.11 7.60 15.95
C GLN A 172 -9.24 8.84 16.21
N THR A 173 -9.22 9.35 17.44
CA THR A 173 -8.38 10.50 17.85
C THR A 173 -6.88 10.25 17.70
N GLU A 174 -6.44 8.99 17.70
CA GLU A 174 -5.03 8.61 17.56
C GLU A 174 -4.58 8.64 16.09
N ALA A 175 -5.52 8.61 15.14
CA ALA A 175 -5.24 8.56 13.70
C ALA A 175 -4.71 9.86 13.11
N ASN A 176 -4.66 10.93 13.89
CA ASN A 176 -3.96 12.16 13.54
C ASN A 176 -2.48 11.93 13.24
N ASP A 177 -1.89 10.84 13.76
CA ASP A 177 -0.50 10.47 13.48
C ASP A 177 -0.28 9.94 12.05
N PHE A 178 -1.33 9.60 11.29
CA PHE A 178 -1.19 9.09 9.93
C PHE A 178 -0.61 10.12 8.95
N GLY A 179 -0.66 11.40 9.30
CA GLY A 179 0.01 12.48 8.57
C GLY A 179 1.50 12.64 8.88
N GLN A 180 2.01 12.00 9.95
CA GLN A 180 3.39 12.18 10.38
C GLN A 180 4.39 11.61 9.35
N PRO A 181 5.60 12.21 9.23
CA PRO A 181 6.62 11.71 8.34
C PRO A 181 7.11 10.30 8.71
N THR A 182 7.23 9.45 7.71
CA THR A 182 7.82 8.11 7.80
C THR A 182 8.73 7.87 6.59
N ALA A 183 9.47 6.77 6.62
CA ALA A 183 10.30 6.33 5.52
C ALA A 183 9.56 5.56 4.41
N SER A 184 8.22 5.46 4.46
CA SER A 184 7.47 4.72 3.44
C SER A 184 7.56 5.36 2.06
N THR A 185 7.61 4.47 1.06
CA THR A 185 7.62 4.83 -0.35
C THR A 185 6.22 5.21 -0.82
N THR A 186 5.18 4.54 -0.30
CA THR A 186 3.79 4.94 -0.54
C THR A 186 2.97 4.91 0.75
N ARG A 187 1.96 5.79 0.84
CA ARG A 187 0.95 5.78 1.89
C ARG A 187 -0.44 5.83 1.28
N TRP A 188 -1.29 4.90 1.69
CA TRP A 188 -2.63 4.72 1.18
C TRP A 188 -3.68 4.84 2.28
N ARG A 189 -4.78 5.53 1.97
CA ARG A 189 -6.02 5.44 2.75
C ARG A 189 -7.05 4.64 1.97
N VAL A 190 -7.68 3.67 2.63
CA VAL A 190 -8.68 2.77 2.08
C VAL A 190 -10.00 3.05 2.79
N SER A 191 -10.91 3.76 2.13
CA SER A 191 -12.22 4.09 2.67
C SER A 191 -13.29 3.17 2.06
N VAL A 192 -14.17 2.59 2.87
CA VAL A 192 -15.28 1.77 2.37
C VAL A 192 -16.33 2.65 1.72
N MET A 193 -16.81 2.23 0.55
CA MET A 193 -17.90 2.87 -0.20
C MET A 193 -19.10 1.92 -0.29
N PRO A 194 -20.32 2.43 -0.54
CA PRO A 194 -21.47 1.60 -0.84
C PRO A 194 -21.14 0.56 -1.91
N SER A 195 -21.59 -0.68 -1.70
CA SER A 195 -21.38 -1.75 -2.68
C SER A 195 -22.17 -1.47 -3.96
N GLU A 196 -21.73 -2.06 -5.07
CA GLU A 196 -22.46 -1.94 -6.34
C GLU A 196 -23.89 -2.47 -6.19
N GLU A 197 -24.87 -1.75 -6.75
CA GLU A 197 -26.25 -2.22 -6.77
C GLU A 197 -26.36 -3.45 -7.68
N LEU A 198 -27.04 -4.48 -7.20
CA LEU A 198 -27.33 -5.67 -7.97
C LEU A 198 -28.72 -5.56 -8.59
N PRO A 199 -28.98 -6.16 -9.76
CA PRO A 199 -30.32 -6.22 -10.35
C PRO A 199 -31.29 -7.13 -9.56
N VAL A 200 -30.82 -7.74 -8.48
CA VAL A 200 -31.54 -8.67 -7.60
C VAL A 200 -31.27 -8.30 -6.13
N PRO A 201 -32.13 -8.70 -5.19
CA PRO A 201 -31.86 -8.50 -3.77
C PRO A 201 -30.53 -9.14 -3.35
N GLY A 202 -29.64 -8.35 -2.77
CA GLY A 202 -28.32 -8.81 -2.32
C GLY A 202 -27.35 -7.65 -2.10
N VAL A 203 -26.13 -7.98 -1.69
CA VAL A 203 -25.01 -7.04 -1.56
C VAL A 203 -24.06 -7.30 -2.71
N GLY A 204 -23.84 -6.30 -3.56
CA GLY A 204 -22.88 -6.39 -4.65
C GLY A 204 -21.44 -6.41 -4.15
N ARG A 205 -20.49 -6.38 -5.09
CA ARG A 205 -19.07 -6.38 -4.72
C ARG A 205 -18.75 -5.13 -3.90
N PRO A 206 -18.05 -5.27 -2.75
CA PRO A 206 -17.65 -4.11 -1.96
C PRO A 206 -16.82 -3.14 -2.79
N GLN A 207 -16.96 -1.85 -2.52
CA GLN A 207 -16.20 -0.80 -3.19
C GLN A 207 -15.33 -0.06 -2.18
N TRP A 208 -14.16 0.39 -2.65
CA TRP A 208 -13.23 1.19 -1.89
C TRP A 208 -12.89 2.48 -2.63
N PHE A 209 -12.75 3.54 -1.87
CA PHE A 209 -12.08 4.76 -2.30
C PHE A 209 -10.63 4.70 -1.80
N LEU A 210 -9.70 4.55 -2.73
CA LEU A 210 -8.27 4.48 -2.47
C LEU A 210 -7.67 5.87 -2.67
N GLU A 211 -6.95 6.35 -1.67
CA GLU A 211 -6.23 7.62 -1.76
C GLU A 211 -4.75 7.36 -1.54
N LEU A 212 -3.96 7.61 -2.59
CA LEU A 212 -2.51 7.67 -2.53
C LEU A 212 -2.11 9.01 -1.91
N MET A 213 -2.00 9.02 -0.58
CA MET A 213 -1.70 10.24 0.19
C MET A 213 -0.25 10.70 0.08
N ARG A 214 0.65 9.75 -0.23
CA ARG A 214 2.08 10.01 -0.43
C ARG A 214 2.63 8.97 -1.38
N VAL A 215 3.48 9.41 -2.30
CA VAL A 215 4.33 8.54 -3.11
C VAL A 215 5.69 9.23 -3.32
N LYS A 216 6.78 8.49 -3.09
CA LYS A 216 8.13 9.01 -3.33
C LYS A 216 8.31 9.21 -4.85
N ALA A 217 8.59 10.44 -5.28
CA ALA A 217 8.78 10.80 -6.69
C ALA A 217 7.55 10.57 -7.60
N GLY A 218 6.34 10.71 -7.05
CA GLY A 218 5.09 10.74 -7.81
C GLY A 218 4.12 11.80 -7.26
N GLU A 219 2.90 11.82 -7.77
CA GLU A 219 1.84 12.71 -7.30
C GLU A 219 0.77 11.92 -6.54
N CYS A 220 0.08 12.61 -5.60
CA CYS A 220 -1.06 12.03 -4.91
C CYS A 220 -2.22 11.82 -5.89
N ALA A 221 -2.98 10.75 -5.68
CA ALA A 221 -4.07 10.36 -6.56
C ALA A 221 -5.18 9.66 -5.79
N GLU A 222 -6.38 9.64 -6.36
CA GLU A 222 -7.55 9.00 -5.77
C GLU A 222 -8.27 8.12 -6.79
N PHE A 223 -8.80 6.99 -6.32
CA PHE A 223 -9.40 5.97 -7.19
C PHE A 223 -10.62 5.35 -6.53
N LEU A 224 -11.70 5.22 -7.28
CA LEU A 224 -12.84 4.39 -6.87
C LEU A 224 -12.69 3.00 -7.50
N VAL A 225 -12.53 1.99 -6.65
CA VAL A 225 -12.28 0.61 -7.08
C VAL A 225 -13.28 -0.36 -6.47
N ARG A 226 -13.48 -1.49 -7.13
CA ARG A 226 -14.05 -2.68 -6.51
C ARG A 226 -12.98 -3.36 -5.64
N ALA A 227 -13.38 -3.80 -4.46
CA ALA A 227 -12.53 -4.54 -3.51
C ALA A 227 -11.94 -5.80 -4.16
N CYS A 228 -10.88 -6.37 -3.60
CA CYS A 228 -10.16 -7.51 -4.18
C CYS A 228 -11.06 -8.69 -4.59
N ASP A 229 -10.71 -9.35 -5.71
CA ASP A 229 -11.28 -10.66 -6.10
C ASP A 229 -10.51 -11.80 -5.42
N ASP A 230 -10.85 -13.04 -5.77
CA ASP A 230 -10.20 -14.28 -5.31
C ASP A 230 -8.73 -14.44 -5.73
N LYS A 231 -8.18 -13.48 -6.49
CA LYS A 231 -6.78 -13.40 -6.92
C LYS A 231 -6.09 -12.14 -6.39
N GLY A 232 -6.73 -11.43 -5.46
CA GLY A 232 -6.21 -10.22 -4.83
C GLY A 232 -6.24 -8.99 -5.74
N ARG A 233 -6.92 -9.07 -6.90
CA ARG A 233 -6.95 -7.99 -7.90
C ARG A 233 -8.10 -7.03 -7.64
N ILE A 234 -7.80 -5.76 -7.80
CA ILE A 234 -8.78 -4.67 -7.79
C ILE A 234 -9.11 -4.28 -9.24
N HIS A 235 -10.27 -3.65 -9.43
CA HIS A 235 -10.70 -3.09 -10.71
C HIS A 235 -11.31 -1.71 -10.49
N LEU A 236 -11.17 -0.79 -11.44
CA LEU A 236 -11.92 0.46 -11.39
C LEU A 236 -13.42 0.20 -11.32
N SER A 237 -14.10 1.01 -10.52
CA SER A 237 -15.55 1.05 -10.46
C SER A 237 -16.09 1.93 -11.59
N SER A 238 -17.20 1.51 -12.19
CA SER A 238 -17.90 2.22 -13.27
C SER A 238 -18.33 3.65 -12.88
N GLY A 239 -18.49 3.93 -11.59
CA GLY A 239 -18.80 5.28 -11.07
C GLY A 239 -17.64 6.29 -11.15
N SER A 240 -16.44 5.88 -11.58
CA SER A 240 -15.28 6.77 -11.71
C SER A 240 -15.35 7.68 -12.94
N ALA A 241 -16.17 7.35 -13.95
CA ALA A 241 -16.31 8.15 -15.16
C ALA A 241 -17.18 9.41 -14.98
N ASP A 242 -18.03 9.46 -13.95
CA ASP A 242 -18.99 10.55 -13.73
C ASP A 242 -18.48 11.68 -12.82
N ARG A 243 -17.24 11.60 -12.31
CA ARG A 243 -16.66 12.63 -11.43
C ARG A 243 -15.62 13.53 -12.08
N SER A 244 -15.41 13.45 -13.38
CA SER A 244 -14.79 14.58 -14.10
C SER A 244 -15.81 15.72 -14.15
N ASN A 245 -15.64 16.69 -13.25
CA ASN A 245 -16.31 18.00 -13.19
C ASN A 245 -17.48 18.12 -12.20
N THR A 246 -17.18 18.28 -10.90
CA THR A 246 -17.81 19.35 -10.09
C THR A 246 -17.00 19.59 -8.82
N ALA A 247 -16.30 20.73 -8.77
CA ALA A 247 -15.88 21.32 -7.50
C ALA A 247 -17.13 21.79 -6.74
N ARG A 248 -17.75 20.91 -5.95
CA ARG A 248 -18.77 21.31 -4.97
C ARG A 248 -18.09 21.55 -3.62
N ARG A 249 -17.86 22.83 -3.32
CA ARG A 249 -17.62 23.34 -1.97
C ARG A 249 -18.63 22.71 -1.00
N SER A 250 -18.16 21.93 -0.04
CA SER A 250 -18.96 21.54 1.11
C SER A 250 -19.11 22.76 2.02
N VAL A 251 -20.31 23.32 2.06
CA VAL A 251 -20.71 24.21 3.16
C VAL A 251 -21.18 23.31 4.29
N TYR A 252 -20.39 23.24 5.37
CA TYR A 252 -20.85 22.71 6.64
C TYR A 252 -21.75 23.77 7.28
N SER A 253 -23.00 23.43 7.57
CA SER A 253 -23.83 24.16 8.54
C SER A 253 -23.83 23.41 9.87
N ALA A 254 -23.81 24.22 10.92
CA ALA A 254 -23.63 23.90 12.34
C ALA A 254 -24.67 22.92 12.92
#